data_AF-I4Y5K0-F1
#
_entry.id   AF-I4Y5K0-F1
#
_cell.length_a   1.000
_cell.length_b   1.000
_cell.length_c   1.000
_cell.angle_alpha   90.00
_cell.angle_beta   90.00
_cell.angle_gamma   90.00
#
_symmetry.space_group_name_H-M   'P 1'
#
loop_
_entity.id
_entity.type
_entity.pdbx_description
1 polymer ?
#
loop_
_entity_poly.entity_id
_entity_poly.type
_entity_poly.pdbx_seq_one_letter_code
_entity_poly.pdbx_strand_id
1 'polypeptide(L)'
;MMSKPSIYDAPKSELIVTESSNKLVDLIAQSRLFLTDKFSTTTDCIASGRDKVINLEKSTKSQFNQIIDKNEQFSPNIFYIAVAGLGGSILARNSNFLFRLSLPPTIALATSYQLLPQSTNNVFSKIGSLEQSNFPELHQQRLELRNSINSSLQDTKNNFKDLTDGFNSTVNKGAHQIQELTGFRLGN
;
A
#
# COMPACT_ATOMS: atom_id res chain seq x y z
N MET A 1 -91.09 -63.87 4.87
CA MET A 1 -90.49 -63.07 5.96
C MET A 1 -89.60 -62.02 5.32
N MET A 2 -89.94 -60.73 5.46
CA MET A 2 -89.25 -59.61 4.84
C MET A 2 -88.04 -59.22 5.70
N SER A 3 -86.82 -59.27 5.16
CA SER A 3 -85.60 -58.93 5.92
C SER A 3 -85.48 -57.40 6.05
N LYS A 4 -85.27 -56.90 7.27
CA LYS A 4 -85.15 -55.47 7.57
C LYS A 4 -83.81 -54.92 7.03
N PRO A 5 -83.79 -53.83 6.25
CA PRO A 5 -82.53 -53.24 5.80
C PRO A 5 -81.71 -52.73 6.99
N SER A 6 -80.41 -53.05 6.99
CA SER A 6 -79.45 -52.60 8.01
C SER A 6 -79.30 -51.08 7.94
N ILE A 7 -79.43 -50.41 9.08
CA ILE A 7 -79.29 -48.94 9.25
C ILE A 7 -77.84 -48.56 9.62
N TYR A 8 -76.94 -49.54 9.75
CA TYR A 8 -75.55 -49.28 10.09
C TYR A 8 -74.73 -48.99 8.83
N ASP A 9 -74.04 -47.84 8.82
CA ASP A 9 -72.98 -47.58 7.85
C ASP A 9 -71.86 -48.62 8.01
N ALA A 10 -71.35 -49.12 6.88
CA ALA A 10 -70.26 -50.09 6.88
C ALA A 10 -69.08 -49.55 7.71
N PRO A 11 -68.40 -50.39 8.53
CA PRO A 11 -67.31 -49.93 9.38
C PRO A 11 -66.24 -49.27 8.50
N LYS A 12 -66.01 -47.98 8.75
CA LYS A 12 -65.06 -47.15 8.01
C LYS A 12 -63.67 -47.79 8.15
N SER A 13 -63.15 -48.32 7.05
CA SER A 13 -61.85 -49.00 7.00
C SER A 13 -60.79 -48.10 7.61
N GLU A 14 -60.31 -48.47 8.78
CA GLU A 14 -59.22 -47.81 9.47
C GLU A 14 -57.96 -48.00 8.62
N LEU A 15 -57.54 -46.93 7.94
CA LEU A 15 -56.33 -46.92 7.14
C LEU A 15 -55.16 -47.07 8.11
N ILE A 16 -54.73 -48.30 8.35
CA ILE A 16 -53.44 -48.57 8.98
C ILE A 16 -52.39 -48.05 7.99
N VAL A 17 -51.88 -46.85 8.25
CA VAL A 17 -50.67 -46.33 7.57
C VAL A 17 -49.53 -47.20 8.07
N THR A 18 -49.34 -48.34 7.43
CA THR A 18 -48.13 -49.12 7.58
C THR A 18 -47.02 -48.28 6.97
N GLU A 19 -46.22 -47.63 7.83
CA GLU A 19 -44.92 -47.06 7.53
C GLU A 19 -43.98 -48.18 7.03
N SER A 20 -44.26 -48.69 5.83
CA SER A 20 -43.34 -49.57 5.13
C SER A 20 -42.20 -48.67 4.68
N SER A 21 -41.12 -48.66 5.48
CA SER A 21 -39.82 -48.14 5.05
C SER A 21 -39.48 -48.85 3.74
N ASN A 22 -39.75 -48.16 2.66
CA ASN A 22 -39.40 -48.59 1.32
C ASN A 22 -37.99 -48.10 1.09
N LYS A 23 -37.10 -48.99 0.66
CA LYS A 23 -35.70 -48.68 0.35
C LYS A 23 -35.55 -47.44 -0.55
N LEU A 24 -36.54 -47.16 -1.39
CA LEU A 24 -36.57 -45.96 -2.23
C LEU A 24 -36.69 -44.66 -1.42
N VAL A 25 -37.52 -44.64 -0.37
CA VAL A 25 -37.69 -43.47 0.49
C VAL A 25 -36.39 -43.17 1.24
N ASP A 26 -35.71 -44.20 1.75
CA ASP A 26 -34.41 -44.04 2.41
C ASP A 26 -33.31 -43.58 1.44
N LEU A 27 -33.35 -44.02 0.18
CA LEU A 27 -32.41 -43.56 -0.86
C LEU A 27 -32.67 -42.10 -1.25
N ILE A 28 -33.94 -41.69 -1.34
CA ILE A 28 -34.30 -40.29 -1.60
C ILE A 28 -33.88 -39.40 -0.42
N ALA A 29 -34.07 -39.87 0.82
CA ALA A 29 -33.61 -39.16 2.00
C ALA A 29 -32.08 -39.01 2.03
N GLN A 30 -31.34 -40.09 1.78
CA GLN A 30 -29.87 -40.06 1.73
C GLN A 30 -29.33 -39.19 0.60
N SER A 31 -29.94 -39.25 -0.59
CA SER A 31 -29.51 -38.41 -1.72
C SER A 31 -29.73 -36.92 -1.45
N ARG A 32 -30.88 -36.55 -0.85
CA ARG A 32 -31.14 -35.16 -0.44
C ARG A 32 -30.13 -34.67 0.60
N LEU A 33 -29.83 -35.50 1.61
CA LEU A 33 -28.86 -35.15 2.65
C LEU A 33 -27.46 -34.99 2.05
N PHE A 34 -27.04 -35.90 1.18
CA PHE A 34 -25.73 -35.83 0.51
C PHE A 34 -25.60 -34.59 -0.39
N LEU A 35 -26.64 -34.28 -1.17
CA LEU A 35 -26.64 -33.08 -2.02
C LEU A 35 -26.61 -31.80 -1.19
N THR A 36 -27.36 -31.76 -0.09
CA THR A 36 -27.39 -30.61 0.82
C THR A 36 -26.04 -30.41 1.50
N ASP A 37 -25.42 -31.48 2.00
CA ASP A 37 -24.09 -31.47 2.63
C ASP A 37 -22.98 -31.01 1.66
N LYS A 38 -23.02 -31.49 0.42
CA LYS A 38 -22.04 -31.10 -0.61
C LYS A 38 -22.23 -29.64 -1.03
N PHE A 39 -23.47 -29.19 -1.14
CA PHE A 39 -23.77 -27.79 -1.45
C PHE A 39 -23.33 -26.88 -0.31
N SER A 40 -23.63 -27.22 0.95
CA SER A 40 -23.20 -26.43 2.12
C SER A 40 -21.68 -26.38 2.27
N THR A 41 -20.98 -27.51 2.09
CA THR A 41 -19.52 -27.54 2.13
C THR A 41 -18.89 -26.63 1.07
N THR A 42 -19.49 -26.59 -0.12
CA THR A 42 -19.01 -25.72 -1.21
C THR A 42 -19.23 -24.24 -0.87
N THR A 43 -20.40 -23.89 -0.33
CA THR A 43 -20.67 -22.51 0.09
C THR A 43 -19.78 -22.09 1.26
N ASP A 44 -19.47 -22.98 2.19
CA ASP A 44 -18.60 -22.72 3.33
C ASP A 44 -17.15 -22.50 2.88
N CYS A 45 -16.68 -23.26 1.88
CA CYS A 45 -15.36 -23.05 1.28
C CYS A 45 -15.24 -21.65 0.66
N ILE A 46 -16.25 -21.23 -0.12
CA ILE A 46 -16.28 -19.89 -0.74
C ILE A 46 -16.35 -18.80 0.34
N ALA A 47 -17.20 -18.98 1.35
CA ALA A 47 -17.32 -18.05 2.48
C ALA A 47 -15.99 -17.91 3.22
N SER A 48 -15.31 -19.02 3.51
CA SER A 48 -14.00 -19.01 4.17
C SER A 48 -12.91 -18.32 3.34
N GLY A 49 -12.96 -18.46 2.00
CA GLY A 49 -12.05 -17.77 1.09
C GLY A 49 -12.28 -16.25 1.12
N ARG A 50 -13.54 -15.82 1.05
CA ARG A 50 -13.91 -14.40 1.19
C ARG A 50 -13.48 -13.85 2.55
N ASP A 51 -13.70 -14.59 3.62
CA ASP A 51 -13.34 -14.14 4.97
C ASP A 51 -11.82 -14.00 5.13
N LYS A 52 -11.02 -14.88 4.51
CA LYS A 52 -9.56 -14.71 4.44
C LYS A 52 -9.18 -13.42 3.73
N VAL A 53 -9.76 -13.13 2.57
CA VAL A 53 -9.49 -11.89 1.83
C VAL A 53 -9.89 -10.67 2.64
N ILE A 54 -11.09 -10.67 3.25
CA ILE A 54 -11.56 -9.56 4.09
C ILE A 54 -10.66 -9.36 5.31
N ASN A 55 -10.20 -10.44 5.95
CA ASN A 55 -9.29 -10.33 7.09
C ASN A 55 -7.91 -9.83 6.67
N LEU A 56 -7.43 -10.24 5.50
CA LEU A 56 -6.21 -9.69 4.89
C LEU A 56 -6.38 -8.19 4.63
N GLU A 57 -7.46 -7.79 3.97
CA GLU A 57 -7.79 -6.39 3.71
C GLU A 57 -7.90 -5.57 5.00
N LYS A 58 -8.53 -6.09 6.05
CA LYS A 58 -8.63 -5.42 7.36
C LYS A 58 -7.25 -5.26 8.00
N SER A 59 -6.41 -6.29 7.94
CA SER A 59 -5.05 -6.25 8.46
C SER A 59 -4.20 -5.21 7.71
N THR A 60 -4.32 -5.17 6.38
CA THR A 60 -3.61 -4.21 5.52
C THR A 60 -4.14 -2.80 5.69
N LYS A 61 -5.47 -2.60 5.79
CA LYS A 61 -6.09 -1.30 6.06
C LYS A 61 -5.65 -0.74 7.40
N SER A 62 -5.60 -1.56 8.46
CA SER A 62 -5.10 -1.13 9.76
C SER A 62 -3.65 -0.63 9.68
N GLN A 63 -2.79 -1.36 8.95
CA GLN A 63 -1.41 -0.93 8.75
C GLN A 63 -1.28 0.32 7.87
N PHE A 64 -2.07 0.43 6.80
CA PHE A 64 -2.09 1.61 5.94
C PHE A 64 -2.58 2.86 6.68
N ASN A 65 -3.62 2.73 7.51
CA ASN A 65 -4.11 3.84 8.33
C ASN A 65 -3.14 4.29 9.43
N GLN A 66 -2.19 3.43 9.82
CA GLN A 66 -1.11 3.79 10.73
C GLN A 66 0.05 4.47 10.01
N ILE A 67 0.22 4.20 8.72
CA ILE A 67 1.31 4.75 7.89
C ILE A 67 0.92 6.12 7.33
N ILE A 68 -0.32 6.25 6.86
CA ILE A 68 -0.87 7.49 6.34
C ILE A 68 -1.28 8.37 7.52
N ASP A 69 -0.60 9.50 7.69
CA ASP A 69 -1.00 10.47 8.69
C ASP A 69 -2.30 11.15 8.26
N LYS A 70 -3.33 11.10 9.12
CA LYS A 70 -4.65 11.72 8.84
C LYS A 70 -4.59 13.24 8.69
N ASN A 71 -3.50 13.86 9.12
CA ASN A 71 -3.28 15.29 9.03
C ASN A 71 -2.70 15.73 7.67
N GLU A 72 -2.29 14.80 6.80
CA GLU A 72 -1.77 15.10 5.47
C GLU A 72 -2.85 14.93 4.38
N GLN A 73 -2.94 15.89 3.45
CA GLN A 73 -3.87 15.81 2.33
C GLN A 73 -3.38 14.80 1.27
N PHE A 74 -3.72 13.53 1.48
CA PHE A 74 -3.28 12.44 0.60
C PHE A 74 -3.88 12.53 -0.81
N SER A 75 -5.14 12.95 -0.91
CA SER A 75 -5.91 12.91 -2.16
C SER A 75 -5.36 13.77 -3.29
N PRO A 76 -4.89 15.02 -3.10
CA PRO A 76 -4.22 15.76 -4.19
C PRO A 76 -2.73 15.38 -4.34
N ASN A 77 -2.02 15.11 -3.25
CA ASN A 77 -0.57 14.91 -3.27
C ASN A 77 -0.14 13.65 -4.02
N ILE A 78 -0.92 12.56 -3.95
CA ILE A 78 -0.61 11.34 -4.69
C ILE A 78 -0.64 11.57 -6.21
N PHE A 79 -1.54 12.42 -6.70
CA PHE A 79 -1.60 12.77 -8.11
C PHE A 79 -0.40 13.62 -8.51
N TYR A 80 0.03 14.58 -7.67
CA TYR A 80 1.23 15.36 -7.94
C TYR A 80 2.49 14.48 -8.00
N ILE A 81 2.61 13.49 -7.11
CA ILE A 81 3.72 12.53 -7.13
C ILE A 81 3.68 11.69 -8.43
N ALA A 82 2.50 11.20 -8.82
CA ALA A 82 2.34 10.44 -10.04
C ALA A 82 2.69 11.29 -11.29
N VAL A 83 2.21 12.53 -11.35
CA VAL A 83 2.53 13.47 -12.43
C VAL A 83 4.02 13.79 -12.45
N ALA A 84 4.65 13.99 -11.29
CA ALA A 84 6.09 14.22 -11.21
C ALA A 84 6.89 13.02 -11.72
N GLY A 85 6.49 11.79 -11.37
CA GLY A 85 7.09 10.56 -11.91
C GLY A 85 6.92 10.42 -13.43
N LEU A 86 5.72 10.73 -13.94
CA LEU A 86 5.45 10.78 -15.39
C LEU A 86 6.30 11.86 -16.09
N GLY A 87 6.44 13.03 -15.48
CA GLY A 87 7.34 14.08 -15.92
C GLY A 87 8.80 13.61 -15.95
N GLY A 88 9.22 12.84 -14.94
CA GLY A 88 10.51 12.18 -14.88
C GLY A 88 10.74 11.19 -16.03
N SER A 89 9.71 10.44 -16.42
CA SER A 89 9.76 9.54 -17.59
C SER A 89 9.94 10.30 -18.90
N ILE A 90 9.28 11.45 -19.05
CA ILE A 90 9.46 12.33 -20.21
C ILE A 90 10.89 12.89 -20.24
N LEU A 91 11.42 13.32 -19.09
CA LEU A 91 12.81 13.81 -18.98
C LEU A 91 13.83 12.70 -19.26
N ALA A 92 13.54 11.46 -18.86
CA ALA A 92 14.40 10.30 -19.11
C ALA A 92 14.27 9.73 -20.53
N ARG A 93 13.44 10.32 -21.40
CA ARG A 93 13.14 9.80 -22.73
C ARG A 93 14.38 9.67 -23.63
N ASN A 94 15.35 10.59 -23.50
CA ASN A 94 16.56 10.61 -24.30
C ASN A 94 17.82 10.18 -23.52
N SER A 95 17.66 9.49 -22.39
CA SER A 95 18.78 9.03 -21.57
C SER A 95 19.00 7.52 -21.69
N ASN A 96 20.14 7.06 -21.17
CA ASN A 96 20.50 5.65 -21.15
C ASN A 96 19.42 4.81 -20.44
N PHE A 97 19.30 3.54 -20.81
CA PHE A 97 18.29 2.61 -20.25
C PHE A 97 18.23 2.60 -18.72
N LEU A 98 19.39 2.72 -18.05
CA LEU A 98 19.46 2.81 -16.59
C LEU A 98 18.74 4.04 -16.05
N PHE A 99 19.00 5.23 -16.61
CA PHE A 99 18.32 6.46 -16.23
C PHE A 99 16.84 6.44 -16.61
N ARG A 100 16.50 5.81 -17.75
CA ARG A 100 15.11 5.64 -18.17
C ARG A 100 14.27 4.83 -17.17
N LEU A 101 14.90 3.87 -16.47
CA LEU A 101 14.24 3.07 -15.45
C LEU A 101 14.31 3.69 -14.05
N SER A 102 15.44 4.30 -13.69
CA SER A 102 15.64 4.81 -12.32
C SER A 102 15.10 6.23 -12.12
N LEU A 103 15.13 7.09 -13.13
CA LEU A 103 14.77 8.49 -12.98
C LEU A 103 13.28 8.71 -12.60
N PRO A 104 12.29 8.04 -13.23
CA PRO A 104 10.89 8.19 -12.86
C PRO A 104 10.60 7.86 -11.38
N PRO A 105 11.02 6.69 -10.83
CA PRO A 105 10.79 6.39 -9.43
C PRO A 105 11.60 7.29 -8.50
N THR A 106 12.83 7.70 -8.86
CA THR A 106 13.60 8.65 -8.03
C THR A 106 12.89 10.00 -7.90
N ILE A 107 12.36 10.53 -9.00
CA ILE A 107 11.61 11.80 -8.96
C ILE A 107 10.32 11.64 -8.15
N ALA A 108 9.58 10.54 -8.35
CA ALA A 108 8.38 10.27 -7.57
C ALA A 108 8.68 10.20 -6.06
N LEU A 109 9.76 9.53 -5.66
CA LEU A 109 10.20 9.44 -4.26
C LEU A 109 10.67 10.80 -3.71
N ALA A 110 11.37 11.59 -4.51
CA ALA A 110 11.77 12.94 -4.11
C ALA A 110 10.54 13.83 -3.86
N THR A 111 9.56 13.78 -4.76
CA THR A 111 8.29 14.52 -4.62
C THR A 111 7.47 13.99 -3.44
N SER A 112 7.47 12.69 -3.16
CA SER A 112 6.76 12.14 -2.01
C SER A 112 7.37 12.61 -0.70
N TYR A 113 8.70 12.69 -0.60
CA TYR A 113 9.37 13.25 0.57
C TYR A 113 9.04 14.74 0.77
N GLN A 114 8.93 15.49 -0.33
CA GLN A 114 8.59 16.92 -0.26
C GLN A 114 7.12 17.16 0.11
N LEU A 115 6.18 16.38 -0.44
CA LEU A 115 4.73 16.61 -0.28
C LEU A 115 4.09 15.82 0.87
N LEU A 116 4.70 14.71 1.28
CA LEU A 116 4.21 13.80 2.32
C LEU A 116 5.36 13.40 3.27
N PRO A 117 5.98 14.34 4.00
CA PRO A 117 7.15 14.07 4.82
C PRO A 117 6.86 13.10 5.98
N GLN A 118 5.69 13.19 6.64
CA GLN A 118 5.38 12.32 7.79
C GLN A 118 5.05 10.91 7.32
N SER A 119 4.20 10.77 6.30
CA SER A 119 3.88 9.46 5.72
C SER A 119 5.14 8.77 5.18
N THR A 120 6.01 9.53 4.51
CA THR A 120 7.28 9.01 3.99
C THR A 120 8.21 8.53 5.12
N ASN A 121 8.36 9.31 6.20
CA ASN A 121 9.16 8.90 7.36
C ASN A 121 8.58 7.68 8.10
N ASN A 122 7.25 7.57 8.21
CA ASN A 122 6.59 6.40 8.82
C ASN A 122 6.79 5.13 8.01
N VAL A 123 6.78 5.23 6.67
CA VAL A 123 7.13 4.10 5.79
C VAL A 123 8.59 3.70 6.01
N PHE A 124 9.52 4.65 5.94
CA PHE A 124 10.94 4.37 6.07
C PHE A 124 11.34 3.83 7.45
N SER A 125 10.68 4.27 8.52
CA SER A 125 10.90 3.75 9.87
C SER A 125 10.41 2.31 10.01
N LYS A 126 9.22 1.98 9.47
CA LYS A 126 8.73 0.59 9.43
C LYS A 126 9.63 -0.31 8.59
N ILE A 127 10.03 0.12 7.40
CA ILE A 127 10.99 -0.62 6.56
C ILE A 127 12.30 -0.81 7.33
N GLY A 128 12.80 0.22 8.00
CA GLY A 128 14.01 0.14 8.83
C GLY A 128 13.90 -0.88 9.96
N SER A 129 12.74 -0.95 10.64
CA SER A 129 12.49 -1.93 11.70
C SER A 129 12.44 -3.36 11.17
N LEU A 130 11.90 -3.56 9.96
CA LEU A 130 11.86 -4.85 9.29
C LEU A 130 13.25 -5.27 8.82
N GLU A 131 14.02 -4.35 8.23
CA GLU A 131 15.41 -4.58 7.84
C GLU A 131 16.27 -4.94 9.05
N GLN A 132 16.12 -4.24 10.16
CA GLN A 132 16.88 -4.55 11.38
C GLN A 132 16.60 -5.98 11.89
N SER A 133 15.35 -6.44 11.79
CA SER A 133 14.99 -7.78 12.28
C SER A 133 15.35 -8.91 11.32
N ASN A 134 15.36 -8.67 10.00
CA ASN A 134 15.50 -9.72 8.99
C ASN A 134 16.86 -9.67 8.27
N PHE A 135 17.46 -8.49 8.13
CA PHE A 135 18.67 -8.23 7.33
C PHE A 135 19.56 -7.16 7.99
N PRO A 136 20.24 -7.47 9.11
CA PRO A 136 21.01 -6.49 9.89
C PRO A 136 22.16 -5.85 9.11
N GLU A 137 22.80 -6.58 8.17
CA GLU A 137 23.88 -6.05 7.34
C GLU A 137 23.41 -4.92 6.41
N LEU A 138 22.23 -5.07 5.79
CA LEU A 138 21.64 -4.02 4.94
C LEU A 138 21.28 -2.78 5.76
N HIS A 139 20.83 -2.98 7.01
CA HIS A 139 20.51 -1.87 7.91
C HIS A 139 21.75 -1.04 8.25
N GLN A 140 22.88 -1.70 8.55
CA GLN A 140 24.15 -1.02 8.84
C GLN A 140 24.67 -0.26 7.62
N GLN A 141 24.69 -0.88 6.44
CA GLN A 141 25.10 -0.21 5.19
C GLN A 141 24.23 1.02 4.91
N ARG A 142 22.92 0.93 5.14
CA ARG A 142 22.00 2.07 4.97
C ARG A 142 22.28 3.20 5.94
N LEU A 143 22.60 2.88 7.21
CA LEU A 143 22.97 3.87 8.22
C LEU A 143 24.30 4.56 7.87
N GLU A 144 25.30 3.81 7.46
CA GLU A 144 26.59 4.35 7.03
C GLU A 144 26.43 5.26 5.80
N LEU A 145 25.71 4.79 4.78
CA LEU A 145 25.41 5.58 3.58
C LEU A 145 24.67 6.88 3.94
N ARG A 146 23.69 6.81 4.85
CA ARG A 146 22.97 7.99 5.32
C ARG A 146 23.90 8.97 6.04
N ASN A 147 24.80 8.47 6.88
CA ASN A 147 25.75 9.32 7.59
C ASN A 147 26.73 9.98 6.61
N SER A 148 27.28 9.23 5.65
CA SER A 148 28.15 9.75 4.60
C SER A 148 27.46 10.80 3.73
N ILE A 149 26.20 10.60 3.35
CA ILE A 149 25.43 11.59 2.60
C ILE A 149 25.24 12.87 3.43
N ASN A 150 24.91 12.74 4.72
CA ASN A 150 24.72 13.91 5.58
C ASN A 150 26.02 14.70 5.80
N SER A 151 27.16 14.03 5.91
CA SER A 151 28.46 14.71 5.98
C SER A 151 28.79 15.38 4.65
N SER A 152 28.63 14.68 3.52
CA SER A 152 28.92 15.27 2.20
C SER A 152 28.01 16.45 1.85
N LEU A 153 26.75 16.45 2.29
CA LEU A 153 25.85 17.58 2.14
C LEU A 153 26.29 18.78 2.99
N GLN A 154 26.78 18.54 4.22
CA GLN A 154 27.35 19.59 5.06
C GLN A 154 28.63 20.15 4.43
N ASP A 155 29.52 19.30 3.94
CA ASP A 155 30.75 19.71 3.25
C ASP A 155 30.43 20.53 1.99
N THR A 156 29.45 20.10 1.21
CA THR A 156 29.00 20.84 0.01
C THR A 156 28.42 22.20 0.38
N LYS A 157 27.61 22.28 1.44
CA LYS A 157 27.05 23.55 1.91
C LYS A 157 28.14 24.50 2.42
N ASN A 158 29.12 23.97 3.15
CA ASN A 158 30.26 24.74 3.65
C ASN A 158 31.11 25.24 2.48
N ASN A 159 31.46 24.36 1.53
CA ASN A 159 32.21 24.74 0.33
C ASN A 159 31.46 25.79 -0.52
N PHE A 160 30.14 25.68 -0.66
CA PHE A 160 29.35 26.68 -1.40
C PHE A 160 29.32 28.03 -0.72
N LYS A 161 29.25 28.03 0.62
CA LYS A 161 29.36 29.24 1.43
C LYS A 161 30.76 29.85 1.29
N ASP A 162 31.81 29.05 1.42
CA ASP A 162 33.20 29.48 1.28
C ASP A 162 33.50 30.01 -0.13
N LEU A 163 32.91 29.42 -1.17
CA LEU A 163 32.98 29.92 -2.54
C LEU A 163 32.28 31.27 -2.69
N THR A 164 31.10 31.44 -2.10
CA THR A 164 30.33 32.70 -2.15
C THR A 164 31.07 33.81 -1.40
N ASP A 165 31.62 33.49 -0.22
CA ASP A 165 32.42 34.40 0.59
C ASP A 165 33.75 34.76 -0.11
N GLY A 166 34.40 33.77 -0.73
CA GLY A 166 35.59 33.95 -1.56
C GLY A 166 35.33 34.81 -2.80
N PHE A 167 34.18 34.63 -3.45
CA PHE A 167 33.76 35.44 -4.60
C PHE A 167 33.53 36.89 -4.19
N ASN A 168 32.78 37.15 -3.11
CA ASN A 168 32.58 38.49 -2.56
C ASN A 168 33.91 39.17 -2.20
N SER A 169 34.85 38.41 -1.62
CA SER A 169 36.20 38.94 -1.32
C SER A 169 37.00 39.28 -2.57
N THR A 170 36.84 38.52 -3.66
CA THR A 170 37.52 38.74 -4.94
C THR A 170 36.96 39.96 -5.66
N VAL A 171 35.64 40.12 -5.67
CA VAL A 171 34.96 41.30 -6.23
C VAL A 171 35.37 42.56 -5.46
N ASN A 172 35.41 42.51 -4.12
CA ASN A 172 35.86 43.65 -3.30
C ASN A 172 37.35 43.98 -3.51
N LYS A 173 38.22 42.97 -3.64
CA LYS A 173 39.65 43.18 -3.94
C LYS A 173 39.85 43.77 -5.33
N GLY A 174 39.09 43.32 -6.33
CA GLY A 174 39.11 43.89 -7.68
C GLY A 174 38.62 45.34 -7.69
N ALA A 175 37.56 45.64 -6.95
CA ALA A 175 37.08 47.01 -6.78
C ALA A 175 38.14 47.92 -6.12
N HIS A 176 38.82 47.43 -5.07
CA HIS A 176 39.90 48.17 -4.42
C HIS A 176 41.11 48.42 -5.32
N GLN A 177 41.54 47.44 -6.12
CA GLN A 177 42.67 47.62 -7.06
C GLN A 177 42.34 48.61 -8.17
N ILE A 178 41.11 48.60 -8.68
CA ILE A 178 40.65 49.60 -9.66
C ILE A 178 40.57 50.98 -9.00
N GLN A 179 40.12 51.08 -7.75
CA GLN A 179 40.04 52.32 -6.99
C GLN A 179 41.44 52.91 -6.68
N GLU A 180 42.44 52.07 -6.44
CA GLU A 180 43.84 52.48 -6.20
C GLU A 180 44.53 52.96 -7.47
N LEU A 181 44.27 52.31 -8.62
CA LEU A 181 44.82 52.70 -9.92
C LEU A 181 44.14 53.91 -10.55
N THR A 182 42.83 54.08 -10.35
CA THR A 182 42.06 55.14 -10.98
C THR A 182 41.85 56.36 -10.07
N GLY A 183 42.22 56.26 -8.79
CA GLY A 183 41.99 57.32 -7.78
C GLY A 183 40.51 57.65 -7.55
N PHE A 184 39.60 56.94 -8.23
CA PHE A 184 38.18 57.23 -8.24
C PHE A 184 37.50 56.42 -7.14
N ARG A 185 37.11 57.11 -6.06
CA ARG A 185 36.34 56.50 -4.97
C ARG A 185 34.94 56.17 -5.45
N LEU A 186 34.72 54.92 -5.85
CA LEU A 186 33.38 54.37 -5.98
C LEU A 186 32.93 53.93 -4.59
N GLY A 187 32.17 54.81 -3.94
CA GLY A 187 31.49 54.48 -2.70
C GLY A 187 30.36 55.46 -2.44
N ASN A 188 29.15 54.91 -2.32
CA ASN A 188 28.42 55.05 -1.08
C ASN A 188 28.24 53.66 -0.47
#